data_AF-A0A1M7LJV6-F1
#
_entry.id   AF-A0A1M7LJV6-F1
#
_cell.length_a   1.000
_cell.length_b   1.000
_cell.length_c   1.000
_cell.angle_alpha   90.00
_cell.angle_beta   90.00
_cell.angle_gamma   90.00
#
_symmetry.space_group_name_H-M   'P 1'
#
loop_
_entity.id
_entity.type
_entity.pdbx_description
1 polymer ?
#
loop_
_entity_poly.entity_id
_entity_poly.type
_entity_poly.pdbx_seq_one_letter_code
_entity_poly.pdbx_strand_id
1 'polypeptide(L)'
;MILVYTHKITPRVRYIFKHVLTRTLLISVDFTTKVEEFVAHSGPKLTYTKTPLGNEFFIKSNDLLFEQGVNDLDINIQKWDNTPCFFGAGSKSAIPFDIFAASFYLISRYEEYLPHVKDMHGRYTATESLAYKNGFLEKPVVDIWAYKLLEKLKEKFPDYDYKTRSYKYLSTIDIDNAFAYKYKNFVRTFGGFFNDLFKLRLISVWYRFAVSLNIKKDPFDNFQKILDIKKASDIRTIFFCSIGDYTTFDTNVSASKNKYRLLIKDLVDYARVGLHPSYFTMQNPGLLKKEKERLESITNMPVIRSRQHYLRFNLPETYQQLIDLEVQEDYSMGYASNVGFRASTCTPYYFYDLDFEIQTPLKVFPFALMDTTLNDYLKITPKQSLGKIRDLRNEVKAVNGTFITLFHNESLSNHLRWKGWKRLYESMVKIATS
;
A
#
# COMPACT_ATOMS: atom_id res chain seq x y z
N MET A 1 19.66 1.60 -22.45
CA MET A 1 18.63 2.64 -22.29
C MET A 1 17.70 2.55 -23.48
N ILE A 2 16.39 2.67 -23.27
CA ILE A 2 15.39 2.81 -24.35
C ILE A 2 15.16 4.31 -24.60
N LEU A 3 15.27 4.76 -25.85
CA LEU A 3 14.88 6.12 -26.25
C LEU A 3 13.41 6.13 -26.73
N VAL A 4 12.59 6.98 -26.12
CA VAL A 4 11.17 7.15 -26.48
C VAL A 4 10.99 8.43 -27.26
N TYR A 5 10.55 8.33 -28.51
CA TYR A 5 10.05 9.49 -29.23
C TYR A 5 8.59 9.75 -28.91
N THR A 6 8.26 10.99 -28.57
CA THR A 6 6.88 11.45 -28.47
C THR A 6 6.77 12.91 -28.91
N HIS A 7 5.59 13.33 -29.36
CA HIS A 7 5.36 14.69 -29.84
C HIS A 7 5.44 15.75 -28.72
N LYS A 8 5.23 15.37 -27.46
CA LYS A 8 5.33 16.25 -26.29
C LYS A 8 5.75 15.47 -25.06
N ILE A 9 6.79 15.93 -24.36
CA ILE A 9 7.25 15.28 -23.12
C ILE A 9 6.58 15.95 -21.92
N THR A 10 5.47 15.40 -21.44
CA THR A 10 4.75 15.89 -20.25
C THR A 10 5.26 15.26 -18.95
N PRO A 11 4.94 15.83 -17.78
CA PRO A 11 5.22 15.19 -16.49
C PRO A 11 4.58 13.80 -16.37
N ARG A 12 3.33 13.62 -16.85
CA ARG A 12 2.64 12.32 -16.90
C ARG A 12 3.42 11.28 -17.69
N VAL A 13 3.87 11.61 -18.91
CA VAL A 13 4.71 10.73 -19.75
C VAL A 13 5.98 10.33 -19.00
N ARG A 14 6.77 11.31 -18.52
CA ARG A 14 8.01 11.03 -17.80
C ARG A 14 7.77 10.14 -16.59
N TYR A 15 6.73 10.42 -15.83
CA TYR A 15 6.39 9.72 -14.60
C TYR A 15 6.08 8.25 -14.84
N ILE A 16 5.13 7.97 -15.73
CA ILE A 16 4.60 6.61 -15.88
C ILE A 16 5.55 5.70 -16.65
N PHE A 17 6.25 6.22 -17.66
CA PHE A 17 7.30 5.46 -18.34
C PHE A 17 8.42 5.09 -17.38
N LYS A 18 8.85 6.02 -16.50
CA LYS A 18 9.83 5.69 -15.45
C LYS A 18 9.29 4.67 -14.46
N HIS A 19 8.00 4.68 -14.14
CA HIS A 19 7.42 3.64 -13.29
C HIS A 19 7.48 2.28 -13.98
N VAL A 20 6.91 2.15 -15.18
CA VAL A 20 6.84 0.87 -15.91
C VAL A 20 8.23 0.38 -16.29
N LEU A 21 9.03 1.17 -17.02
CA LEU A 21 10.32 0.73 -17.52
C LEU A 21 11.40 0.70 -16.44
N THR A 22 11.58 1.80 -15.70
CA THR A 22 12.73 1.92 -14.79
C THR A 22 12.48 1.26 -13.43
N ARG A 23 11.32 1.46 -12.80
CA ARG A 23 11.05 0.94 -11.45
C ARG A 23 10.60 -0.51 -11.45
N THR A 24 9.79 -0.91 -12.44
CA THR A 24 9.25 -2.27 -12.53
C THR A 24 10.15 -3.19 -13.35
N LEU A 25 10.61 -2.75 -14.53
CA LEU A 25 11.41 -3.59 -15.44
C LEU A 25 12.93 -3.37 -15.35
N LEU A 26 13.41 -2.42 -14.54
CA LEU A 26 14.84 -2.07 -14.41
C LEU A 26 15.51 -1.64 -15.73
N ILE A 27 14.72 -1.07 -16.64
CA ILE A 27 15.16 -0.53 -17.93
C ILE A 27 15.29 0.99 -17.83
N SER A 28 16.47 1.52 -18.13
CA SER A 28 16.67 2.97 -18.23
C SER A 28 15.93 3.53 -19.43
N VAL A 29 15.22 4.65 -19.25
CA VAL A 29 14.44 5.30 -20.31
C VAL A 29 14.84 6.77 -20.43
N ASP A 30 14.89 7.26 -21.67
CA ASP A 30 15.02 8.68 -21.99
C ASP A 30 14.02 9.08 -23.09
N PHE A 31 13.85 10.38 -23.30
CA PHE A 31 12.79 10.91 -24.16
C PHE A 31 13.32 11.96 -25.13
N THR A 32 12.80 11.96 -26.35
CA THR A 32 13.05 13.03 -27.32
C THR A 32 11.76 13.44 -28.03
N THR A 33 11.68 14.72 -28.41
CA THR A 33 10.67 15.24 -29.33
C THR A 33 11.21 15.47 -30.73
N LYS A 34 12.50 15.19 -30.98
CA LYS A 34 13.15 15.42 -32.26
C LYS A 34 13.26 14.13 -33.04
N VAL A 35 12.75 14.13 -34.26
CA VAL A 35 12.77 12.94 -35.14
C VAL A 35 14.21 12.60 -35.51
N GLU A 36 15.07 13.60 -35.70
CA GLU A 36 16.47 13.42 -36.10
C GLU A 36 17.26 12.68 -35.01
N GLU A 37 17.07 13.06 -33.73
CA GLU A 37 17.68 12.38 -32.59
C GLU A 37 17.18 10.93 -32.46
N PHE A 38 15.88 10.71 -32.66
CA PHE A 38 15.30 9.38 -32.64
C PHE A 38 15.85 8.50 -33.77
N VAL A 39 15.94 9.02 -34.99
CA VAL A 39 16.47 8.28 -36.15
C VAL A 39 17.95 7.96 -35.95
N ALA A 40 18.76 8.91 -35.48
CA ALA A 40 20.18 8.74 -35.23
C ALA A 40 20.50 7.78 -34.06
N HIS A 41 19.56 7.53 -33.15
CA HIS A 41 19.77 6.60 -32.03
C HIS A 41 19.88 5.15 -32.52
N SER A 42 21.02 4.51 -32.23
CA SER A 42 21.33 3.13 -32.63
C SER A 42 20.85 2.06 -31.65
N GLY A 43 20.53 2.44 -30.41
CA GLY A 43 20.02 1.53 -29.38
C GLY A 43 18.53 1.25 -29.49
N PRO A 44 17.97 0.44 -28.56
CA PRO A 44 16.54 0.21 -28.47
C PRO A 44 15.74 1.52 -28.38
N LYS A 45 14.72 1.63 -29.24
CA LYS A 45 13.92 2.85 -29.33
C LYS A 45 12.49 2.55 -29.72
N LEU A 46 11.56 3.32 -29.18
CA LEU A 46 10.13 3.14 -29.43
C LEU A 46 9.45 4.49 -29.67
N THR A 47 8.35 4.48 -30.40
CA THR A 47 7.52 5.68 -30.63
C THR A 47 6.25 5.60 -29.80
N TYR A 48 5.89 6.73 -29.19
CA TYR A 48 4.68 6.91 -28.39
C TYR A 48 3.91 8.14 -28.87
N THR A 49 3.08 7.92 -29.88
CA THR A 49 2.40 8.96 -30.68
C THR A 49 1.07 8.44 -31.25
N LYS A 50 0.33 9.28 -31.99
CA LYS A 50 -0.91 8.85 -32.66
C LYS A 50 -0.65 7.96 -33.88
N THR A 51 0.48 8.14 -34.55
CA THR A 51 0.90 7.41 -35.75
C THR A 51 2.37 6.96 -35.64
N PRO A 52 2.75 5.81 -36.22
CA PRO A 52 4.14 5.38 -36.28
C PRO A 52 4.95 6.30 -37.20
N LEU A 53 6.27 6.32 -37.01
CA LEU A 53 7.22 6.96 -37.92
C LEU A 53 7.70 5.99 -39.02
N GLY A 54 7.67 4.68 -38.74
CA GLY A 54 8.09 3.61 -39.64
C GLY A 54 7.84 2.23 -39.04
N ASN A 55 8.86 1.37 -39.05
CA ASN A 55 8.79 -0.03 -38.57
C ASN A 55 9.39 -0.23 -37.16
N GLU A 56 9.48 0.84 -36.37
CA GLU A 56 9.93 0.80 -34.98
C GLU A 56 8.93 0.09 -34.05
N PHE A 57 9.30 -0.06 -32.79
CA PHE A 57 8.34 -0.48 -31.76
C PHE A 57 7.38 0.67 -31.49
N PHE A 58 6.19 0.64 -32.09
CA PHE A 58 5.21 1.72 -31.96
C PHE A 58 4.12 1.38 -30.95
N ILE A 59 3.84 2.30 -30.02
CA ILE A 59 2.68 2.24 -29.14
C ILE A 59 1.81 3.46 -29.42
N LYS A 60 0.55 3.21 -29.80
CA LYS A 60 -0.40 4.30 -30.03
C LYS A 60 -0.73 4.99 -28.71
N SER A 61 -0.59 6.31 -28.68
CA SER A 61 -0.80 7.12 -27.48
C SER A 61 -2.27 7.55 -27.29
N ASN A 62 -2.76 7.45 -26.07
CA ASN A 62 -4.00 8.05 -25.57
C ASN A 62 -3.72 9.50 -25.13
N ASP A 63 -4.74 10.36 -25.19
CA ASP A 63 -4.61 11.79 -24.87
C ASP A 63 -4.40 12.06 -23.38
N LEU A 64 -4.78 11.12 -22.51
CA LEU A 64 -4.65 11.24 -21.05
C LEU A 64 -3.26 11.67 -20.59
N LEU A 65 -2.19 11.19 -21.23
CA LEU A 65 -0.82 11.55 -20.84
C LEU A 65 -0.40 12.96 -21.31
N PHE A 66 -1.18 13.61 -22.17
CA PHE A 66 -0.90 14.94 -22.71
C PHE A 66 -1.85 16.03 -22.19
N GLU A 67 -2.91 15.62 -21.52
CA GLU A 67 -3.86 16.46 -20.80
C GLU A 67 -3.33 16.95 -19.44
N GLN A 68 -4.02 17.95 -18.88
CA GLN A 68 -3.82 18.45 -17.52
C GLN A 68 -5.16 18.37 -16.75
N GLY A 69 -5.08 18.19 -15.44
CA GLY A 69 -6.25 18.11 -14.58
C GLY A 69 -7.02 16.79 -14.73
N VAL A 70 -8.22 16.78 -14.14
CA VAL A 70 -9.03 15.57 -14.01
C VAL A 70 -10.34 15.75 -14.78
N ASN A 71 -10.58 14.86 -15.73
CA ASN A 71 -11.76 14.82 -16.59
C ASN A 71 -12.42 13.45 -16.46
N ASP A 72 -13.73 13.38 -16.67
CA ASP A 72 -14.39 12.08 -16.76
C ASP A 72 -13.92 11.34 -18.03
N LEU A 73 -13.65 10.05 -17.90
CA LEU A 73 -13.10 9.23 -18.98
C LEU A 73 -14.02 8.04 -19.26
N ASP A 74 -14.43 7.87 -20.52
CA ASP A 74 -15.12 6.66 -20.94
C ASP A 74 -14.12 5.51 -21.12
N ILE A 75 -14.15 4.55 -20.19
CA ILE A 75 -13.23 3.42 -20.13
C ILE A 75 -13.92 2.14 -20.58
N ASN A 76 -13.58 1.72 -21.79
CA ASN A 76 -13.99 0.43 -22.34
C ASN A 76 -12.94 -0.65 -22.00
N ILE A 77 -13.34 -1.65 -21.22
CA ILE A 77 -12.49 -2.77 -20.85
C ILE A 77 -12.41 -3.78 -22.00
N GLN A 78 -11.19 -4.19 -22.31
CA GLN A 78 -10.86 -5.30 -23.20
C GLN A 78 -9.89 -6.25 -22.49
N LYS A 79 -9.36 -7.25 -23.21
CA LYS A 79 -8.40 -8.20 -22.67
C LYS A 79 -7.15 -8.27 -23.53
N TRP A 80 -5.99 -8.26 -22.88
CA TRP A 80 -4.76 -8.75 -23.47
C TRP A 80 -4.55 -10.17 -22.96
N ASP A 81 -4.80 -11.17 -23.82
CA ASP A 81 -4.95 -12.58 -23.45
C ASP A 81 -6.00 -12.75 -22.33
N ASN A 82 -5.57 -13.10 -21.11
CA ASN A 82 -6.43 -13.29 -19.95
C ASN A 82 -6.41 -12.12 -18.95
N THR A 83 -5.69 -11.04 -19.25
CA THR A 83 -5.55 -9.88 -18.36
C THR A 83 -6.42 -8.72 -18.87
N PRO A 84 -7.34 -8.19 -18.04
CA PRO A 84 -8.09 -6.97 -18.40
C PRO A 84 -7.14 -5.82 -18.74
N CYS A 85 -7.49 -5.00 -19.72
CA CYS A 85 -6.82 -3.75 -20.07
C CYS A 85 -7.80 -2.78 -20.73
N PHE A 86 -7.40 -1.53 -20.92
CA PHE A 86 -8.27 -0.48 -21.47
C PHE A 86 -7.43 0.60 -22.17
N PHE A 87 -8.09 1.57 -22.81
CA PHE A 87 -7.47 2.46 -23.81
C PHE A 87 -6.91 1.68 -25.00
N GLY A 88 -7.82 0.95 -25.68
CA GLY A 88 -7.49 0.12 -26.82
C GLY A 88 -6.66 0.85 -27.88
N ALA A 89 -5.64 0.17 -28.38
CA ALA A 89 -4.76 0.64 -29.43
C ALA A 89 -5.12 -0.08 -30.73
N GLY A 90 -5.11 0.65 -31.84
CA GLY A 90 -5.40 0.08 -33.16
C GLY A 90 -4.34 -0.94 -33.60
N SER A 91 -4.65 -1.73 -34.63
CA SER A 91 -3.82 -2.83 -35.14
C SER A 91 -2.38 -2.47 -35.52
N LYS A 92 -2.08 -1.19 -35.75
CA LYS A 92 -0.72 -0.71 -36.03
C LYS A 92 0.19 -0.70 -34.79
N SER A 93 -0.37 -0.67 -33.59
CA SER A 93 0.37 -0.66 -32.33
C SER A 93 0.97 -2.05 -32.04
N ALA A 94 2.20 -2.08 -31.50
CA ALA A 94 2.92 -3.30 -31.14
C ALA A 94 2.24 -4.09 -30.00
N ILE A 95 1.38 -3.43 -29.22
CA ILE A 95 0.58 -4.02 -28.14
C ILE A 95 -0.88 -3.51 -28.24
N PRO A 96 -1.87 -4.25 -27.69
CA PRO A 96 -3.29 -4.01 -27.99
C PRO A 96 -3.92 -2.79 -27.28
N PHE A 97 -3.18 -2.08 -26.43
CA PHE A 97 -3.67 -0.91 -25.69
C PHE A 97 -2.53 0.02 -25.32
N ASP A 98 -2.88 1.25 -24.95
CA ASP A 98 -1.93 2.16 -24.33
C ASP A 98 -1.64 1.77 -22.88
N ILE A 99 -0.63 0.93 -22.70
CA ILE A 99 -0.15 0.49 -21.40
C ILE A 99 0.23 1.66 -20.49
N PHE A 100 0.78 2.74 -21.04
CA PHE A 100 1.28 3.85 -20.23
C PHE A 100 0.13 4.71 -19.73
N ALA A 101 -0.85 5.05 -20.57
CA ALA A 101 -2.04 5.76 -20.13
C ALA A 101 -2.86 4.94 -19.13
N ALA A 102 -3.06 3.64 -19.40
CA ALA A 102 -3.82 2.77 -18.50
C ALA A 102 -3.14 2.59 -17.14
N SER A 103 -1.80 2.44 -17.14
CA SER A 103 -1.02 2.37 -15.90
C SER A 103 -1.07 3.70 -15.14
N PHE A 104 -0.99 4.84 -15.83
CA PHE A 104 -1.06 6.16 -15.20
C PHE A 104 -2.40 6.36 -14.50
N TYR A 105 -3.52 6.02 -15.15
CA TYR A 105 -4.86 6.11 -14.56
C TYR A 105 -4.95 5.34 -13.23
N LEU A 106 -4.46 4.10 -13.19
CA LEU A 106 -4.53 3.26 -11.99
C LEU A 106 -3.56 3.71 -10.89
N ILE A 107 -2.33 4.08 -11.25
CA ILE A 107 -1.26 4.44 -10.29
C ILE A 107 -1.49 5.82 -9.68
N SER A 108 -1.91 6.80 -10.47
CA SER A 108 -2.25 8.14 -9.96
C SER A 108 -3.50 8.14 -9.10
N ARG A 109 -4.23 7.00 -9.04
CA ARG A 109 -5.56 6.88 -8.42
C ARG A 109 -6.53 7.91 -9.01
N TYR A 110 -6.48 8.09 -10.33
CA TYR A 110 -7.24 9.11 -11.05
C TYR A 110 -8.74 9.10 -10.70
N GLU A 111 -9.31 7.90 -10.53
CA GLU A 111 -10.71 7.69 -10.12
C GLU A 111 -11.07 8.26 -8.73
N GLU A 112 -10.10 8.50 -7.85
CA GLU A 112 -10.34 9.06 -6.51
C GLU A 112 -10.44 10.61 -6.53
N TYR A 113 -10.04 11.24 -7.62
CA TYR A 113 -10.21 12.69 -7.84
C TYR A 113 -11.55 13.01 -8.49
N LEU A 114 -12.21 12.01 -9.08
CA LEU A 114 -13.58 12.12 -9.59
C LEU A 114 -14.60 11.97 -8.46
N PRO A 115 -15.84 12.47 -8.63
CA PRO A 115 -16.92 12.23 -7.68
C PRO A 115 -17.12 10.73 -7.43
N HIS A 116 -17.10 10.33 -6.15
CA HIS A 116 -17.20 8.93 -5.75
C HIS A 116 -17.89 8.77 -4.40
N VAL A 117 -18.43 7.58 -4.14
CA VAL A 117 -19.03 7.26 -2.84
C VAL A 117 -17.94 6.87 -1.84
N LYS A 118 -17.94 7.57 -0.70
CA LYS A 118 -17.09 7.28 0.46
C LYS A 118 -17.82 6.38 1.45
N ASP A 119 -17.09 5.54 2.17
CA ASP A 119 -17.67 4.78 3.28
C ASP A 119 -17.90 5.65 4.53
N MET A 120 -18.40 5.03 5.60
CA MET A 120 -18.68 5.69 6.87
C MET A 120 -17.44 6.31 7.55
N HIS A 121 -16.23 5.94 7.13
CA HIS A 121 -14.97 6.51 7.61
C HIS A 121 -14.43 7.59 6.66
N GLY A 122 -15.14 7.90 5.57
CA GLY A 122 -14.70 8.86 4.56
C GLY A 122 -13.63 8.29 3.61
N ARG A 123 -13.54 6.96 3.47
CA ARG A 123 -12.54 6.30 2.61
C ARG A 123 -13.13 5.99 1.24
N TYR A 124 -12.28 6.01 0.23
CA TYR A 124 -12.62 5.47 -1.09
C TYR A 124 -12.94 3.97 -0.98
N THR A 125 -14.04 3.55 -1.58
CA THR A 125 -14.54 2.17 -1.46
C THR A 125 -14.08 1.30 -2.62
N ALA A 126 -13.81 0.02 -2.33
CA ALA A 126 -13.37 -0.91 -3.37
C ALA A 126 -14.40 -1.03 -4.49
N THR A 127 -15.69 -1.04 -4.16
CA THR A 127 -16.82 -1.19 -5.11
C THR A 127 -16.89 -0.10 -6.16
N GLU A 128 -16.39 1.10 -5.85
CA GLU A 128 -16.36 2.21 -6.79
C GLU A 128 -15.23 2.06 -7.81
N SER A 129 -14.20 1.26 -7.51
CA SER A 129 -13.03 1.13 -8.36
C SER A 129 -13.32 0.40 -9.68
N LEU A 130 -12.64 0.86 -10.74
CA LEU A 130 -12.60 0.15 -12.02
C LEU A 130 -12.16 -1.32 -11.83
N ALA A 131 -11.22 -1.55 -10.92
CA ALA A 131 -10.68 -2.86 -10.60
C ALA A 131 -11.69 -3.81 -9.99
N TYR A 132 -12.58 -3.33 -9.10
CA TYR A 132 -13.64 -4.15 -8.52
C TYR A 132 -14.70 -4.45 -9.57
N LYS A 133 -15.17 -3.41 -10.27
CA LYS A 133 -16.23 -3.51 -11.28
C LYS A 133 -15.88 -4.50 -12.40
N ASN A 134 -14.60 -4.71 -12.66
CA ASN A 134 -14.10 -5.59 -13.72
C ASN A 134 -13.29 -6.79 -13.21
N GLY A 135 -13.39 -7.11 -11.92
CA GLY A 135 -12.89 -8.37 -11.37
C GLY A 135 -11.37 -8.56 -11.37
N PHE A 136 -10.58 -7.48 -11.27
CA PHE A 136 -9.11 -7.55 -11.26
C PHE A 136 -8.45 -6.97 -10.00
N LEU A 137 -9.21 -6.69 -8.94
CA LEU A 137 -8.68 -6.20 -7.66
C LEU A 137 -7.52 -7.01 -7.11
N GLU A 138 -7.61 -8.34 -7.17
CA GLU A 138 -6.63 -9.25 -6.56
C GLU A 138 -5.40 -9.47 -7.45
N LYS A 139 -5.30 -8.76 -8.58
CA LYS A 139 -4.18 -8.85 -9.52
C LYS A 139 -3.42 -7.54 -9.59
N PRO A 140 -2.07 -7.54 -9.51
CA PRO A 140 -1.27 -6.34 -9.74
C PRO A 140 -1.16 -6.08 -11.25
N VAL A 141 -2.29 -5.74 -11.90
CA VAL A 141 -2.37 -5.70 -13.38
C VAL A 141 -1.35 -4.78 -14.03
N VAL A 142 -0.92 -3.69 -13.37
CA VAL A 142 0.13 -2.81 -13.92
C VAL A 142 1.47 -3.54 -14.00
N ASP A 143 1.82 -4.31 -12.97
CA ASP A 143 3.01 -5.16 -12.98
C ASP A 143 2.89 -6.28 -14.03
N ILE A 144 1.72 -6.91 -14.14
CA ILE A 144 1.46 -7.96 -15.14
C ILE A 144 1.66 -7.37 -16.55
N TRP A 145 1.06 -6.22 -16.84
CA TRP A 145 1.22 -5.54 -18.13
C TRP A 145 2.68 -5.18 -18.41
N ALA A 146 3.43 -4.72 -17.41
CA ALA A 146 4.84 -4.41 -17.56
C ALA A 146 5.65 -5.65 -17.99
N TYR A 147 5.41 -6.81 -17.36
CA TYR A 147 6.09 -8.05 -17.75
C TYR A 147 5.65 -8.54 -19.14
N LYS A 148 4.39 -8.36 -19.53
CA LYS A 148 3.95 -8.65 -20.91
C LYS A 148 4.60 -7.72 -21.94
N LEU A 149 4.76 -6.43 -21.60
CA LEU A 149 5.53 -5.49 -22.41
C LEU A 149 6.99 -5.93 -22.52
N LEU A 150 7.60 -6.40 -21.43
CA LEU A 150 8.98 -6.91 -21.42
C LEU A 150 9.18 -8.03 -22.44
N GLU A 151 8.24 -8.98 -22.54
CA GLU A 151 8.33 -10.06 -23.54
C GLU A 151 8.31 -9.50 -24.97
N LYS A 152 7.45 -8.51 -25.25
CA LYS A 152 7.43 -7.83 -26.55
C LYS A 152 8.68 -6.99 -26.83
N LEU A 153 9.28 -6.41 -25.80
CA LEU A 153 10.56 -5.70 -25.94
C LEU A 153 11.70 -6.67 -26.24
N LYS A 154 11.76 -7.83 -25.57
CA LYS A 154 12.76 -8.88 -25.84
C LYS A 154 12.66 -9.42 -27.27
N GLU A 155 11.45 -9.63 -27.78
CA GLU A 155 11.21 -10.03 -29.17
C GLU A 155 11.79 -9.01 -30.16
N LYS A 156 11.63 -7.70 -29.89
CA LYS A 156 12.10 -6.62 -30.78
C LYS A 156 13.57 -6.28 -30.61
N PHE A 157 14.10 -6.36 -29.39
CA PHE A 157 15.45 -5.98 -29.02
C PHE A 157 16.12 -7.14 -28.27
N PRO A 158 16.47 -8.25 -28.97
CA PRO A 158 17.01 -9.45 -28.34
C PRO A 158 18.40 -9.22 -27.72
N ASP A 159 19.19 -8.31 -28.27
CA ASP A 159 20.56 -8.04 -27.85
C ASP A 159 20.65 -7.09 -26.64
N TYR A 160 19.52 -6.60 -26.11
CA TYR A 160 19.51 -5.74 -24.94
C TYR A 160 19.69 -6.54 -23.65
N ASP A 161 20.54 -6.07 -22.73
CA ASP A 161 20.72 -6.69 -21.41
C ASP A 161 19.53 -6.39 -20.49
N TYR A 162 18.67 -7.40 -20.29
CA TYR A 162 17.49 -7.30 -19.43
C TYR A 162 17.78 -7.81 -18.02
N LYS A 163 17.60 -6.91 -17.05
CA LYS A 163 17.69 -7.26 -15.62
C LYS A 163 16.33 -7.65 -15.08
N THR A 164 16.32 -8.54 -14.09
CA THR A 164 15.11 -8.96 -13.39
C THR A 164 15.20 -8.57 -11.92
N ARG A 165 14.09 -8.09 -11.38
CA ARG A 165 13.93 -7.92 -9.94
C ARG A 165 13.63 -9.27 -9.27
N SER A 166 13.87 -9.33 -7.97
CA SER A 166 13.47 -10.45 -7.13
C SER A 166 12.23 -10.11 -6.31
N TYR A 167 11.38 -11.11 -6.10
CA TYR A 167 10.28 -11.06 -5.14
C TYR A 167 10.77 -10.63 -3.76
N LYS A 168 9.98 -9.77 -3.09
CA LYS A 168 10.25 -9.28 -1.74
C LYS A 168 9.02 -9.43 -0.88
N TYR A 169 9.22 -9.79 0.39
CA TYR A 169 8.20 -9.71 1.41
C TYR A 169 8.49 -8.56 2.38
N LEU A 170 7.45 -7.83 2.78
CA LEU A 170 7.49 -6.82 3.84
C LEU A 170 6.32 -7.05 4.80
N SER A 171 6.66 -7.35 6.06
CA SER A 171 5.68 -7.44 7.13
C SER A 171 5.44 -6.06 7.73
N THR A 172 4.18 -5.70 7.94
CA THR A 172 3.84 -4.45 8.62
C THR A 172 2.83 -4.70 9.72
N ILE A 173 3.04 -4.08 10.87
CA ILE A 173 2.27 -4.29 12.09
C ILE A 173 1.74 -2.96 12.60
N ASP A 174 0.43 -2.83 12.73
CA ASP A 174 -0.21 -1.64 13.31
C ASP A 174 -0.46 -1.88 14.80
N ILE A 175 -0.17 -0.88 15.62
CA ILE A 175 -0.36 -0.91 17.06
C ILE A 175 -1.47 0.07 17.44
N ASP A 176 -2.71 -0.38 17.27
CA ASP A 176 -3.92 0.35 17.69
C ASP A 176 -4.08 0.31 19.21
N ASN A 177 -3.82 -0.86 19.80
CA ASN A 177 -3.73 -1.05 21.24
C ASN A 177 -2.49 -1.87 21.59
N ALA A 178 -1.50 -1.23 22.21
CA ALA A 178 -0.34 -1.94 22.72
C ALA A 178 -0.69 -2.94 23.83
N PHE A 179 -1.73 -2.63 24.62
CA PHE A 179 -2.18 -3.43 25.76
C PHE A 179 -3.70 -3.49 25.78
N ALA A 180 -4.26 -4.67 26.04
CA ALA A 180 -5.70 -4.84 26.14
C ALA A 180 -6.24 -4.17 27.41
N TYR A 181 -5.53 -4.36 28.53
CA TYR A 181 -5.96 -3.90 29.86
C TYR A 181 -4.90 -3.08 30.59
N LYS A 182 -3.62 -3.48 30.52
CA LYS A 182 -2.56 -2.81 31.29
C LYS A 182 -2.32 -1.38 30.82
N TYR A 183 -1.88 -0.53 31.75
CA TYR A 183 -1.43 0.84 31.52
C TYR A 183 -2.47 1.81 30.93
N LYS A 184 -3.73 1.37 30.78
CA LYS A 184 -4.87 2.23 30.47
C LYS A 184 -5.23 3.09 31.69
N ASN A 185 -5.85 4.24 31.45
CA ASN A 185 -6.25 5.16 32.52
C ASN A 185 -7.30 4.52 33.45
N PHE A 186 -7.26 4.88 34.74
CA PHE A 186 -8.12 4.32 35.78
C PHE A 186 -9.61 4.35 35.41
N VAL A 187 -10.11 5.49 34.90
CA VAL A 187 -11.50 5.63 34.43
C VAL A 187 -11.86 4.60 33.37
N ARG A 188 -10.95 4.25 32.45
CA ARG A 188 -11.17 3.24 31.40
C ARG A 188 -11.15 1.82 31.96
N THR A 189 -10.27 1.57 32.92
CA THR A 189 -10.20 0.28 33.61
C THR A 189 -11.52 0.01 34.34
N PHE A 190 -11.98 0.97 35.14
CA PHE A 190 -13.24 0.86 35.89
C PHE A 190 -14.47 0.87 34.98
N GLY A 191 -14.58 1.80 34.04
CA GLY A 191 -15.69 1.83 33.08
C GLY A 191 -15.80 0.55 32.25
N GLY A 192 -14.67 -0.03 31.85
CA GLY A 192 -14.67 -1.33 31.18
C GLY A 192 -15.08 -2.48 32.10
N PHE A 193 -14.66 -2.49 33.37
CA PHE A 193 -15.14 -3.44 34.38
C PHE A 193 -16.65 -3.35 34.57
N PHE A 194 -17.19 -2.14 34.78
CA PHE A 194 -18.63 -1.91 34.94
C PHE A 194 -19.41 -2.35 33.70
N ASN A 195 -19.00 -1.94 32.49
CA ASN A 195 -19.66 -2.36 31.25
C ASN A 195 -19.63 -3.89 31.06
N ASP A 196 -18.52 -4.55 31.38
CA ASP A 196 -18.42 -6.01 31.31
C ASP A 196 -19.33 -6.69 32.34
N LEU A 197 -19.45 -6.14 33.55
CA LEU A 197 -20.32 -6.63 34.60
C LEU A 197 -21.82 -6.44 34.26
N PHE A 198 -22.20 -5.24 33.80
CA PHE A 198 -23.57 -4.94 33.36
C PHE A 198 -24.00 -5.80 32.15
N LYS A 199 -23.07 -6.16 31.27
CA LYS A 199 -23.31 -7.07 30.14
C LYS A 199 -23.15 -8.55 30.50
N LEU A 200 -23.02 -8.88 31.79
CA LEU A 200 -22.83 -10.24 32.31
C LEU A 200 -21.66 -11.01 31.66
N ARG A 201 -20.62 -10.30 31.21
CA ARG A 201 -19.41 -10.88 30.59
C ARG A 201 -18.39 -11.27 31.68
N LEU A 202 -18.80 -12.16 32.58
CA LEU A 202 -18.04 -12.54 33.78
C LEU A 202 -16.63 -13.08 33.47
N ILE A 203 -16.46 -13.81 32.36
CA ILE A 203 -15.14 -14.28 31.90
C ILE A 203 -14.21 -13.10 31.59
N SER A 204 -14.71 -12.05 30.93
CA SER A 204 -13.93 -10.86 30.60
C SER A 204 -13.55 -10.07 31.85
N VAL A 205 -14.45 -10.00 32.84
CA VAL A 205 -14.18 -9.39 34.16
C VAL A 205 -13.04 -10.11 34.87
N TRP A 206 -13.13 -11.44 34.99
CA TRP A 206 -12.07 -12.24 35.63
C TRP A 206 -10.74 -12.14 34.89
N TYR A 207 -10.77 -12.17 33.55
CA TYR A 207 -9.55 -12.06 32.75
C TYR A 207 -8.89 -10.68 32.91
N ARG A 208 -9.68 -9.60 32.93
CA ARG A 208 -9.19 -8.24 33.20
C ARG A 208 -8.56 -8.14 34.61
N PHE A 209 -9.19 -8.75 35.62
CA PHE A 209 -8.65 -8.81 36.98
C PHE A 209 -7.32 -9.57 37.05
N ALA A 210 -7.27 -10.78 36.48
CA ALA A 210 -6.06 -11.61 36.45
C ALA A 210 -4.88 -10.90 35.74
N VAL A 211 -5.14 -10.20 34.64
CA VAL A 211 -4.12 -9.40 33.94
C VAL A 211 -3.68 -8.19 34.77
N SER A 212 -4.62 -7.50 35.42
CA SER A 212 -4.32 -6.31 36.23
C SER A 212 -3.49 -6.63 37.47
N LEU A 213 -3.71 -7.81 38.09
CA LEU A 213 -2.91 -8.32 39.21
C LEU A 213 -1.63 -9.06 38.79
N ASN A 214 -1.24 -9.01 37.51
CA ASN A 214 -0.09 -9.73 36.96
C ASN A 214 -0.13 -11.27 37.10
N ILE A 215 -1.28 -11.85 37.42
CA ILE A 215 -1.49 -13.31 37.43
C ILE A 215 -1.42 -13.87 36.00
N LYS A 216 -1.85 -13.06 35.01
CA LYS A 216 -1.72 -13.37 33.58
C LYS A 216 -1.02 -12.26 32.81
N LYS A 217 -0.32 -12.63 31.73
CA LYS A 217 0.22 -11.67 30.75
C LYS A 217 -0.92 -10.96 30.02
N ASP A 218 -0.73 -9.69 29.68
CA ASP A 218 -1.67 -8.96 28.82
C ASP A 218 -1.69 -9.62 27.43
N PRO A 219 -2.87 -9.93 26.87
CA PRO A 219 -2.97 -10.70 25.62
C PRO A 219 -2.44 -9.94 24.40
N PHE A 220 -2.40 -8.60 24.44
CA PHE A 220 -1.90 -7.77 23.34
C PHE A 220 -0.40 -7.52 23.42
N ASP A 221 0.21 -7.79 24.58
CA ASP A 221 1.66 -7.75 24.79
C ASP A 221 2.31 -9.03 24.20
N ASN A 222 2.41 -9.06 22.87
CA ASN A 222 3.00 -10.16 22.10
C ASN A 222 4.14 -9.72 21.17
N PHE A 223 4.68 -8.52 21.39
CA PHE A 223 5.75 -7.92 20.59
C PHE A 223 7.00 -8.79 20.51
N GLN A 224 7.46 -9.36 21.62
CA GLN A 224 8.60 -10.28 21.61
C GLN A 224 8.38 -11.46 20.66
N LYS A 225 7.17 -12.04 20.65
CA LYS A 225 6.84 -13.14 19.72
C LYS A 225 6.92 -12.69 18.26
N ILE A 226 6.49 -11.47 17.95
CA ILE A 226 6.59 -10.91 16.60
C ILE A 226 8.06 -10.72 16.22
N LEU A 227 8.89 -10.21 17.13
CA LEU A 227 10.33 -10.05 16.92
C LEU A 227 11.06 -11.39 16.77
N ASP A 228 10.67 -12.41 17.52
CA ASP A 228 11.22 -13.76 17.40
C ASP A 228 10.89 -14.36 16.03
N ILE A 229 9.65 -14.23 15.55
CA ILE A 229 9.24 -14.66 14.21
C ILE A 229 10.03 -13.87 13.15
N LYS A 230 10.15 -12.55 13.32
CA LYS A 230 10.93 -11.68 12.43
C LYS A 230 12.36 -12.19 12.29
N LYS A 231 13.03 -12.46 13.42
CA LYS A 231 14.41 -12.95 13.47
C LYS A 231 14.54 -14.35 12.87
N ALA A 232 13.65 -15.27 13.22
CA ALA A 232 13.71 -16.66 12.78
C ALA A 232 13.44 -16.81 11.26
N SER A 233 12.63 -15.93 10.67
CA SER A 233 12.31 -15.95 9.23
C SER A 233 13.11 -14.94 8.41
N ASP A 234 14.04 -14.20 9.02
CA ASP A 234 14.81 -13.11 8.40
C ASP A 234 13.97 -12.16 7.53
N ILE A 235 12.86 -11.69 8.10
CA ILE A 235 11.95 -10.78 7.40
C ILE A 235 12.16 -9.33 7.82
N ARG A 236 11.88 -8.42 6.88
CA ARG A 236 11.74 -7.00 7.19
C ARG A 236 10.36 -6.75 7.80
N THR A 237 10.36 -6.04 8.93
CA THR A 237 9.15 -5.67 9.66
C THR A 237 9.15 -4.18 9.98
N ILE A 238 8.00 -3.54 9.80
CA ILE A 238 7.74 -2.15 10.20
C ILE A 238 6.58 -2.14 11.20
N PHE A 239 6.76 -1.50 12.35
CA PHE A 239 5.70 -1.23 13.31
C PHE A 239 5.18 0.20 13.15
N PHE A 240 3.88 0.37 12.97
CA PHE A 240 3.24 1.69 12.99
C PHE A 240 2.63 1.94 14.37
N CYS A 241 3.17 2.92 15.09
CA CYS A 241 2.80 3.19 16.47
C CYS A 241 1.78 4.32 16.55
N SER A 242 0.60 4.05 17.11
CA SER A 242 -0.38 5.09 17.42
C SER A 242 0.05 5.87 18.65
N ILE A 243 0.35 7.16 18.48
CA ILE A 243 0.76 8.07 19.56
C ILE A 243 -0.24 9.20 19.79
N GLY A 244 -1.44 9.09 19.20
CA GLY A 244 -2.52 10.06 19.33
C GLY A 244 -3.08 10.16 20.75
N ASP A 245 -3.81 11.24 20.99
CA ASP A 245 -4.59 11.39 22.22
C ASP A 245 -5.85 10.49 22.17
N TYR A 246 -6.42 10.16 23.33
CA TYR A 246 -7.56 9.24 23.40
C TYR A 246 -8.82 9.84 22.75
N THR A 247 -9.44 9.10 21.83
CA THR A 247 -10.69 9.46 21.18
C THR A 247 -11.64 8.26 21.10
N THR A 248 -12.81 8.44 20.46
CA THR A 248 -13.73 7.34 20.15
C THR A 248 -13.13 6.31 19.21
N PHE A 249 -12.19 6.71 18.34
CA PHE A 249 -11.53 5.82 17.38
C PHE A 249 -10.14 5.39 17.86
N ASP A 250 -9.41 6.28 18.54
CA ASP A 250 -8.03 6.07 18.97
C ASP A 250 -7.99 5.73 20.45
N THR A 251 -7.86 4.44 20.75
CA THR A 251 -8.04 3.93 22.12
C THR A 251 -6.76 3.37 22.75
N ASN A 252 -5.59 3.64 22.16
CA ASN A 252 -4.32 3.13 22.64
C ASN A 252 -3.98 3.60 24.08
N VAL A 253 -2.91 3.05 24.64
CA VAL A 253 -2.25 3.59 25.83
C VAL A 253 -1.65 4.96 25.48
N SER A 254 -1.84 5.94 26.36
CA SER A 254 -1.29 7.28 26.15
C SER A 254 0.22 7.24 25.97
N ALA A 255 0.72 7.97 24.97
CA ALA A 255 2.14 8.17 24.69
C ALA A 255 2.93 8.86 25.85
N SER A 256 2.23 9.41 26.84
CA SER A 256 2.85 9.90 28.09
C SER A 256 3.28 8.79 29.03
N LYS A 257 2.75 7.57 28.89
CA LYS A 257 3.06 6.45 29.79
C LYS A 257 4.44 5.87 29.50
N ASN A 258 5.30 5.85 30.50
CA ASN A 258 6.68 5.33 30.40
C ASN A 258 6.74 3.91 29.82
N LYS A 259 5.80 3.03 30.16
CA LYS A 259 5.78 1.65 29.64
C LYS A 259 5.54 1.60 28.12
N TYR A 260 4.72 2.49 27.56
CA TYR A 260 4.53 2.54 26.13
C TYR A 260 5.72 3.19 25.41
N ARG A 261 6.29 4.26 25.98
CA ARG A 261 7.52 4.89 25.47
C ARG A 261 8.68 3.89 25.42
N LEU A 262 8.86 3.09 26.47
CA LEU A 262 9.89 2.05 26.54
C LEU A 262 9.64 0.94 25.51
N LEU A 263 8.38 0.53 25.30
CA LEU A 263 8.05 -0.43 24.24
C LEU A 263 8.43 0.11 22.86
N ILE A 264 8.10 1.37 22.54
CA ILE A 264 8.44 1.96 21.25
C ILE A 264 9.97 1.99 21.07
N LYS A 265 10.72 2.37 22.11
CA LYS A 265 12.19 2.36 22.08
C LYS A 265 12.76 0.97 21.84
N ASP A 266 12.25 -0.04 22.56
CA ASP A 266 12.64 -1.44 22.37
C ASP A 266 12.35 -1.93 20.94
N LEU A 267 11.20 -1.55 20.35
CA LEU A 267 10.89 -1.88 18.96
C LEU A 267 11.88 -1.25 17.97
N VAL A 268 12.37 -0.03 18.22
CA VAL A 268 13.36 0.65 17.37
C VAL A 268 14.69 -0.11 17.33
N ASP A 269 15.08 -0.78 18.42
CA ASP A 269 16.34 -1.54 18.48
C ASP A 269 16.33 -2.78 17.58
N TYR A 270 15.15 -3.34 17.27
CA TYR A 270 15.02 -4.61 16.54
C TYR A 270 14.25 -4.51 15.21
N ALA A 271 13.54 -3.41 14.96
CA ALA A 271 12.70 -3.22 13.79
C ALA A 271 12.56 -1.74 13.40
N ARG A 272 11.96 -1.49 12.23
CA ARG A 272 11.63 -0.12 11.82
C ARG A 272 10.35 0.32 12.50
N VAL A 273 10.29 1.58 12.91
CA VAL A 273 9.08 2.20 13.45
C VAL A 273 8.62 3.33 12.52
N GLY A 274 7.31 3.45 12.35
CA GLY A 274 6.64 4.52 11.64
C GLY A 274 5.50 5.11 12.48
N LEU A 275 5.02 6.27 12.07
CA LEU A 275 3.87 6.92 12.67
C LEU A 275 2.58 6.24 12.23
N HIS A 276 1.67 6.00 13.16
CA HIS A 276 0.29 5.66 12.88
C HIS A 276 -0.60 6.86 13.23
N PRO A 277 -0.77 7.86 12.34
CA PRO A 277 -1.51 9.07 12.65
C PRO A 277 -2.95 8.74 13.05
N SER A 278 -3.44 9.41 14.09
CA SER A 278 -4.77 9.18 14.65
C SER A 278 -5.88 9.54 13.67
N TYR A 279 -7.09 9.05 13.95
CA TYR A 279 -8.24 9.12 13.05
C TYR A 279 -8.55 10.53 12.53
N PHE A 280 -8.38 11.55 13.38
CA PHE A 280 -8.72 12.95 13.08
C PHE A 280 -7.60 13.73 12.38
N THR A 281 -6.41 13.16 12.22
CA THR A 281 -5.27 13.84 11.56
C THR A 281 -5.54 14.19 10.10
N MET A 282 -6.30 13.38 9.38
CA MET A 282 -6.64 13.61 7.96
C MET A 282 -7.22 15.02 7.69
N GLN A 283 -7.95 15.60 8.65
CA GLN A 283 -8.56 16.94 8.54
C GLN A 283 -7.90 17.97 9.47
N ASN A 284 -6.79 17.60 10.11
CA ASN A 284 -6.11 18.44 11.08
C ASN A 284 -4.58 18.32 10.95
N PRO A 285 -3.98 19.11 10.03
CA PRO A 285 -2.53 19.12 9.83
C PRO A 285 -1.74 19.46 11.10
N GLY A 286 -2.27 20.33 11.96
CA GLY A 286 -1.64 20.68 13.24
C GLY A 286 -1.57 19.48 14.20
N LEU A 287 -2.61 18.64 14.23
CA LEU A 287 -2.60 17.39 14.99
C LEU A 287 -1.60 16.39 14.40
N LEU A 288 -1.57 16.23 13.07
CA LEU A 288 -0.59 15.36 12.40
C LEU A 288 0.85 15.77 12.75
N LYS A 289 1.16 17.06 12.69
CA LYS A 289 2.47 17.61 13.08
C LYS A 289 2.80 17.31 14.54
N LYS A 290 1.89 17.62 15.46
CA LYS A 290 2.04 17.33 16.90
C LYS A 290 2.31 15.85 17.16
N GLU A 291 1.61 14.97 16.44
CA GLU A 291 1.77 13.52 16.53
C GLU A 291 3.13 13.06 16.00
N LYS A 292 3.56 13.56 14.85
CA LYS A 292 4.89 13.30 14.30
C LYS A 292 5.98 13.71 15.30
N GLU A 293 5.96 14.96 15.78
CA GLU A 293 6.94 15.49 16.75
C GLU A 293 6.95 14.68 18.05
N ARG A 294 5.79 14.20 18.49
CA ARG A 294 5.69 13.34 19.67
C ARG A 294 6.40 12.01 19.47
N LEU A 295 6.24 11.34 18.33
CA LEU A 295 6.97 10.11 18.04
C LEU A 295 8.48 10.37 17.93
N GLU A 296 8.87 11.45 17.24
CA GLU A 296 10.29 11.87 17.13
C GLU A 296 10.91 12.10 18.50
N SER A 297 10.18 12.72 19.44
CA SER A 297 10.65 12.91 20.84
C SER A 297 10.77 11.62 21.65
N ILE A 298 10.08 10.55 21.24
CA ILE A 298 10.16 9.25 21.91
C ILE A 298 11.36 8.46 21.40
N THR A 299 11.55 8.45 20.08
CA THR A 299 12.58 7.66 19.39
C THR A 299 13.91 8.39 19.26
N ASN A 300 13.92 9.73 19.39
CA ASN A 300 15.04 10.61 19.04
C ASN A 300 15.51 10.43 17.59
N MET A 301 14.58 10.15 16.68
CA MET A 301 14.86 9.91 15.26
C MET A 301 13.81 10.60 14.38
N PRO A 302 14.18 11.09 13.18
CA PRO A 302 13.22 11.59 12.21
C PRO A 302 12.17 10.54 11.84
N VAL A 303 10.90 10.94 11.81
CA VAL A 303 9.78 10.08 11.41
C VAL A 303 9.53 10.25 9.93
N ILE A 304 10.02 9.30 9.13
CA ILE A 304 9.93 9.32 7.67
C ILE A 304 8.85 8.37 7.10
N ARG A 305 8.14 7.62 7.95
CA ARG A 305 7.13 6.63 7.55
C ARG A 305 5.80 6.90 8.20
N SER A 306 4.72 6.81 7.44
CA SER A 306 3.35 6.85 7.94
C SER A 306 2.50 5.67 7.48
N ARG A 307 1.49 5.36 8.29
CA ARG A 307 0.30 4.64 7.86
C ARG A 307 -0.91 5.24 8.56
N GLN A 308 -1.90 5.71 7.81
CA GLN A 308 -3.08 6.34 8.38
C GLN A 308 -3.93 5.31 9.13
N HIS A 309 -4.34 5.64 10.36
CA HIS A 309 -5.28 4.82 11.11
C HIS A 309 -6.60 4.68 10.33
N TYR A 310 -7.21 3.49 10.39
CA TYR A 310 -8.35 3.09 9.54
C TYR A 310 -8.08 3.11 8.03
N LEU A 311 -6.84 3.32 7.57
CA LEU A 311 -6.50 3.59 6.16
C LEU A 311 -7.24 4.83 5.64
N ARG A 312 -7.46 5.81 6.53
CA ARG A 312 -8.25 7.00 6.27
C ARG A 312 -7.37 8.11 5.71
N PHE A 313 -7.42 8.29 4.39
CA PHE A 313 -6.76 9.38 3.69
C PHE A 313 -7.62 9.87 2.51
N ASN A 314 -7.41 11.14 2.15
CA ASN A 314 -7.91 11.74 0.92
C ASN A 314 -6.73 12.17 0.05
N LEU A 315 -6.88 11.97 -1.26
CA LEU A 315 -5.97 12.51 -2.26
C LEU A 315 -6.51 13.83 -2.80
N PRO A 316 -5.65 14.84 -3.03
CA PRO A 316 -4.21 14.83 -2.74
C PRO A 316 -3.86 15.25 -1.30
N GLU A 317 -4.81 15.76 -0.51
CA GLU A 317 -4.54 16.60 0.65
C GLU A 317 -3.76 15.87 1.76
N THR A 318 -4.08 14.61 2.03
CA THR A 318 -3.37 13.86 3.08
C THR A 318 -1.91 13.62 2.69
N TYR A 319 -1.64 13.38 1.41
CA TYR A 319 -0.28 13.13 0.93
C TYR A 319 0.53 14.43 0.84
N GLN A 320 -0.09 15.54 0.47
CA GLN A 320 0.53 16.86 0.56
C GLN A 320 0.92 17.19 2.01
N GLN A 321 0.03 16.98 2.98
CA GLN A 321 0.33 17.18 4.41
C GLN A 321 1.50 16.32 4.91
N LEU A 322 1.63 15.08 4.41
CA LEU A 322 2.77 14.22 4.73
C LEU A 322 4.07 14.77 4.13
N ILE A 323 4.04 15.27 2.89
CA ILE A 323 5.18 15.88 2.20
C ILE A 323 5.65 17.15 2.93
N ASP A 324 4.72 18.02 3.34
CA ASP A 324 5.01 19.24 4.10
C ASP A 324 5.71 18.96 5.44
N LEU A 325 5.49 17.76 5.99
CA LEU A 325 6.12 17.27 7.21
C LEU A 325 7.36 16.39 6.94
N GLU A 326 7.85 16.34 5.70
CA GLU A 326 9.02 15.58 5.27
C GLU A 326 8.89 14.06 5.48
N VAL A 327 7.66 13.54 5.53
CA VAL A 327 7.41 12.10 5.50
C VAL A 327 7.69 11.59 4.09
N GLN A 328 8.50 10.53 4.00
CA GLN A 328 9.03 10.02 2.73
C GLN A 328 8.29 8.77 2.24
N GLU A 329 7.69 8.00 3.15
CA GLU A 329 7.06 6.72 2.83
C GLU A 329 5.65 6.62 3.46
N ASP A 330 4.61 6.41 2.63
CA ASP A 330 3.26 6.08 3.10
C ASP A 330 2.91 4.62 2.79
N TYR A 331 2.28 3.96 3.76
CA TYR A 331 1.90 2.54 3.70
C TYR A 331 0.38 2.33 3.81
N SER A 332 -0.41 3.32 3.43
CA SER A 332 -1.88 3.34 3.59
C SER A 332 -2.64 2.87 2.34
N MET A 333 -1.95 2.74 1.20
CA MET A 333 -2.56 2.46 -0.11
C MET A 333 -3.03 0.99 -0.27
N GLY A 334 -4.18 0.69 0.34
CA GLY A 334 -4.90 -0.56 0.15
C GLY A 334 -6.38 -0.38 0.52
N TYR A 335 -7.13 -1.48 0.47
CA TYR A 335 -8.55 -1.48 0.83
C TYR A 335 -8.74 -2.01 2.25
N ALA A 336 -9.70 -1.41 2.97
CA ALA A 336 -10.10 -1.91 4.28
C ALA A 336 -11.02 -3.14 4.16
N SER A 337 -11.98 -3.10 3.24
CA SER A 337 -13.06 -4.10 3.12
C SER A 337 -12.73 -5.28 2.21
N ASN A 338 -11.70 -5.16 1.38
CA ASN A 338 -11.35 -6.14 0.35
C ASN A 338 -9.85 -6.39 0.36
N VAL A 339 -9.46 -7.59 -0.07
CA VAL A 339 -8.05 -7.86 -0.39
C VAL A 339 -7.76 -7.47 -1.84
N GLY A 340 -6.49 -7.28 -2.17
CA GLY A 340 -6.04 -6.88 -3.50
C GLY A 340 -5.29 -5.55 -3.50
N PHE A 341 -5.09 -4.99 -4.69
CA PHE A 341 -4.20 -3.86 -4.92
C PHE A 341 -5.00 -2.62 -5.30
N ARG A 342 -5.10 -1.65 -4.38
CA ARG A 342 -5.84 -0.40 -4.61
C ARG A 342 -5.33 0.36 -5.82
N ALA A 343 -4.02 0.56 -5.94
CA ALA A 343 -3.39 1.16 -7.11
C ALA A 343 -3.11 0.16 -8.26
N SER A 344 -3.69 -1.05 -8.21
CA SER A 344 -3.47 -2.13 -9.18
C SER A 344 -2.00 -2.49 -9.44
N THR A 345 -1.14 -2.21 -8.46
CA THR A 345 0.29 -2.52 -8.49
C THR A 345 0.75 -3.05 -7.13
N CYS A 346 1.74 -3.93 -7.15
CA CYS A 346 2.50 -4.39 -5.99
C CYS A 346 3.91 -3.76 -5.93
N THR A 347 4.19 -2.81 -6.80
CA THR A 347 5.46 -2.08 -6.86
C THR A 347 5.33 -0.74 -6.17
N PRO A 348 6.20 -0.43 -5.18
CA PRO A 348 6.24 0.90 -4.60
C PRO A 348 6.47 1.99 -5.66
N TYR A 349 5.66 3.04 -5.63
CA TYR A 349 5.66 4.12 -6.62
C TYR A 349 5.70 5.48 -5.94
N TYR A 350 6.05 6.53 -6.68
CA TYR A 350 6.00 7.89 -6.12
C TYR A 350 4.62 8.48 -6.34
N PHE A 351 4.07 9.17 -5.36
CA PHE A 351 2.80 9.86 -5.52
C PHE A 351 2.90 10.91 -6.63
N TYR A 352 1.99 10.84 -7.59
CA TYR A 352 1.81 11.87 -8.61
C TYR A 352 0.64 12.75 -8.19
N ASP A 353 0.94 14.02 -7.93
CA ASP A 353 -0.05 15.01 -7.55
C ASP A 353 -0.72 15.53 -8.83
N LEU A 354 -1.99 15.15 -9.05
CA LEU A 354 -2.72 15.53 -10.26
C LEU A 354 -3.08 17.03 -10.27
N ASP A 355 -3.27 17.64 -9.10
CA ASP A 355 -3.63 19.06 -9.00
C ASP A 355 -2.45 19.94 -9.44
N PHE A 356 -1.23 19.52 -9.10
CA PHE A 356 0.00 20.23 -9.47
C PHE A 356 0.71 19.67 -10.71
N GLU A 357 0.26 18.54 -11.28
CA GLU A 357 0.91 17.84 -12.40
C GLU A 357 2.40 17.51 -12.15
N ILE A 358 2.72 17.03 -10.95
CA ILE A 358 4.10 16.71 -10.55
C ILE A 358 4.23 15.34 -9.91
N GLN A 359 5.38 14.72 -10.14
CA GLN A 359 5.82 13.62 -9.28
C GLN A 359 6.38 14.20 -7.99
N THR A 360 5.82 13.79 -6.85
CA THR A 360 6.28 14.19 -5.52
C THR A 360 7.39 13.27 -4.99
N PRO A 361 8.11 13.64 -3.92
CA PRO A 361 9.09 12.74 -3.28
C PRO A 361 8.44 11.65 -2.42
N LEU A 362 7.14 11.73 -2.10
CA LEU A 362 6.46 10.74 -1.25
C LEU A 362 6.33 9.41 -1.99
N LYS A 363 6.88 8.36 -1.40
CA LYS A 363 6.82 7.00 -1.94
C LYS A 363 5.69 6.22 -1.28
N VAL A 364 4.79 5.71 -2.10
CA VAL A 364 3.63 4.92 -1.69
C VAL A 364 3.98 3.44 -1.77
N PHE A 365 3.68 2.71 -0.69
CA PHE A 365 3.88 1.27 -0.55
C PHE A 365 2.53 0.57 -0.45
N PRO A 366 1.96 0.09 -1.57
CA PRO A 366 0.65 -0.55 -1.56
C PRO A 366 0.71 -1.92 -0.87
N PHE A 367 -0.29 -2.22 -0.03
CA PHE A 367 -0.40 -3.50 0.65
C PHE A 367 -1.54 -4.34 0.06
N ALA A 368 -1.38 -5.67 0.12
CA ALA A 368 -2.28 -6.61 -0.55
C ALA A 368 -3.43 -7.09 0.33
N LEU A 369 -3.22 -7.16 1.65
CA LEU A 369 -4.21 -7.64 2.61
C LEU A 369 -3.96 -7.13 4.02
N MET A 370 -5.04 -7.13 4.80
CA MET A 370 -5.06 -6.81 6.22
C MET A 370 -5.82 -7.91 7.00
N ASP A 371 -5.37 -8.22 8.21
CA ASP A 371 -6.02 -9.24 9.07
C ASP A 371 -7.50 -8.91 9.42
N THR A 372 -7.83 -7.65 9.70
CA THR A 372 -9.22 -7.21 9.93
C THR A 372 -10.07 -7.32 8.66
N THR A 373 -9.49 -7.14 7.46
CA THR A 373 -10.17 -7.45 6.19
C THR A 373 -10.60 -8.90 6.14
N LEU A 374 -9.70 -9.82 6.49
CA LEU A 374 -9.98 -11.26 6.47
C LEU A 374 -11.02 -11.65 7.54
N ASN A 375 -10.90 -11.12 8.76
CA ASN A 375 -11.74 -11.51 9.90
C ASN A 375 -13.09 -10.78 9.95
N ASP A 376 -13.09 -9.45 9.85
CA ASP A 376 -14.28 -8.63 10.14
C ASP A 376 -15.12 -8.36 8.89
N TYR A 377 -14.46 -8.09 7.76
CA TYR A 377 -15.11 -7.75 6.51
C TYR A 377 -15.48 -9.00 5.71
N LEU A 378 -14.50 -9.84 5.38
CA LEU A 378 -14.72 -11.06 4.61
C LEU A 378 -15.30 -12.21 5.46
N LYS A 379 -15.15 -12.14 6.79
CA LYS A 379 -15.65 -13.14 7.75
C LYS A 379 -15.22 -14.58 7.42
N ILE A 380 -13.99 -14.73 6.92
CA ILE A 380 -13.43 -16.04 6.57
C ILE A 380 -12.60 -16.60 7.71
N THR A 381 -12.55 -17.92 7.81
CA THR A 381 -11.77 -18.62 8.84
C THR A 381 -10.27 -18.42 8.65
N PRO A 382 -9.43 -18.64 9.70
CA PRO A 382 -7.98 -18.66 9.55
C PRO A 382 -7.49 -19.64 8.46
N LYS A 383 -8.17 -20.78 8.26
CA LYS A 383 -7.81 -21.75 7.21
C LYS A 383 -8.07 -21.20 5.81
N GLN A 384 -9.24 -20.61 5.58
CA GLN A 384 -9.58 -19.95 4.31
C GLN A 384 -8.66 -18.75 4.02
N SER A 385 -8.34 -17.99 5.07
CA SER A 385 -7.39 -16.88 5.02
C SER A 385 -6.03 -17.29 4.47
N LEU A 386 -5.49 -18.45 4.87
CA LEU A 386 -4.22 -18.97 4.34
C LEU A 386 -4.30 -19.31 2.84
N GLY A 387 -5.47 -19.74 2.34
CA GLY A 387 -5.72 -19.89 0.90
C GLY A 387 -5.58 -18.55 0.18
N LYS A 388 -6.35 -17.55 0.63
CA LYS A 388 -6.34 -16.21 0.02
C LYS A 388 -4.97 -15.53 0.07
N ILE A 389 -4.26 -15.66 1.19
CA ILE A 389 -2.89 -15.17 1.36
C ILE A 389 -1.96 -15.81 0.32
N ARG A 390 -2.06 -17.13 0.09
CA ARG A 390 -1.23 -17.84 -0.89
C ARG A 390 -1.51 -17.36 -2.30
N ASP A 391 -2.77 -17.16 -2.66
CA ASP A 391 -3.16 -16.73 -4.00
C ASP A 391 -2.59 -15.33 -4.30
N LEU A 392 -2.79 -14.37 -3.38
CA LEU A 392 -2.22 -13.02 -3.52
C LEU A 392 -0.70 -13.02 -3.56
N ARG A 393 -0.06 -13.84 -2.72
CA ARG A 393 1.40 -14.01 -2.74
C ARG A 393 1.86 -14.51 -4.11
N ASN A 394 1.17 -15.49 -4.69
CA ASN A 394 1.54 -16.08 -5.98
C ASN A 394 1.41 -15.05 -7.12
N GLU A 395 0.36 -14.23 -7.11
CA GLU A 395 0.20 -13.12 -8.06
C GLU A 395 1.38 -12.14 -7.98
N VAL A 396 1.83 -11.77 -6.77
CA VAL A 396 2.99 -10.89 -6.60
C VAL A 396 4.31 -11.58 -6.98
N LYS A 397 4.47 -12.86 -6.65
CA LYS A 397 5.66 -13.64 -6.99
C LYS A 397 5.81 -13.83 -8.50
N ALA A 398 4.71 -13.99 -9.23
CA ALA A 398 4.70 -14.12 -10.69
C ALA A 398 5.29 -12.90 -11.42
N VAL A 399 5.19 -11.71 -10.81
CA VAL A 399 5.77 -10.45 -11.30
C VAL A 399 7.00 -10.00 -10.51
N ASN A 400 7.56 -10.87 -9.67
CA ASN A 400 8.69 -10.58 -8.77
C ASN A 400 8.52 -9.28 -7.94
N GLY A 401 7.30 -9.00 -7.48
CA GLY A 401 6.95 -7.76 -6.79
C GLY A 401 7.22 -7.74 -5.30
N THR A 402 6.69 -6.72 -4.63
CA THR A 402 6.77 -6.60 -3.18
C THR A 402 5.43 -6.98 -2.56
N PHE A 403 5.39 -8.11 -1.87
CA PHE A 403 4.21 -8.53 -1.12
C PHE A 403 4.24 -7.86 0.24
N ILE A 404 3.29 -6.96 0.48
CA ILE A 404 3.17 -6.23 1.75
C ILE A 404 1.88 -6.66 2.44
N THR A 405 1.98 -7.12 3.69
CA THR A 405 0.83 -7.50 4.52
C THR A 405 0.74 -6.62 5.76
N LEU A 406 -0.50 -6.32 6.16
CA LEU A 406 -0.82 -5.52 7.34
C LEU A 406 -1.47 -6.42 8.39
N PHE A 407 -0.89 -6.48 9.58
CA PHE A 407 -1.46 -7.18 10.73
C PHE A 407 -1.49 -6.24 11.93
N HIS A 408 -2.31 -6.54 12.92
CA HIS A 408 -2.32 -5.88 14.21
C HIS A 408 -1.74 -6.83 15.25
N ASN A 409 -1.02 -6.31 16.24
CA ASN A 409 -0.55 -7.14 17.37
C ASN A 409 -1.74 -7.86 18.03
N GLU A 410 -2.93 -7.25 18.04
CA GLU A 410 -4.16 -7.82 18.55
C GLU A 410 -4.54 -9.15 17.90
N SER A 411 -4.32 -9.35 16.60
CA SER A 411 -4.75 -10.58 15.91
C SER A 411 -3.94 -11.82 16.31
N LEU A 412 -2.75 -11.61 16.87
CA LEU A 412 -1.90 -12.67 17.40
C LEU A 412 -2.28 -13.09 18.84
N SER A 413 -3.21 -12.39 19.48
CA SER A 413 -3.53 -12.51 20.91
C SER A 413 -4.37 -13.74 21.29
N ASN A 414 -5.08 -14.34 20.33
CA ASN A 414 -6.15 -15.32 20.60
C ASN A 414 -7.29 -14.79 21.51
N HIS A 415 -7.47 -13.47 21.57
CA HIS A 415 -8.35 -12.82 22.53
C HIS A 415 -9.56 -12.16 21.84
N LEU A 416 -10.73 -12.21 22.49
CA LEU A 416 -12.00 -11.68 21.97
C LEU A 416 -12.29 -12.16 20.54
N ARG A 417 -12.46 -11.23 19.58
CA ARG A 417 -12.73 -11.51 18.17
C ARG A 417 -11.60 -12.25 17.44
N TRP A 418 -10.41 -12.34 18.04
CA TRP A 418 -9.23 -12.98 17.46
C TRP A 418 -9.02 -14.42 17.95
N LYS A 419 -10.00 -15.03 18.61
CA LYS A 419 -9.95 -16.47 18.96
C LYS A 419 -9.74 -17.32 17.70
N GLY A 420 -8.73 -18.19 17.71
CA GLY A 420 -8.31 -19.02 16.58
C GLY A 420 -7.25 -18.39 15.66
N TRP A 421 -6.96 -17.08 15.79
CA TRP A 421 -6.11 -16.35 14.85
C TRP A 421 -4.61 -16.33 15.22
N LYS A 422 -4.24 -16.75 16.44
CA LYS A 422 -2.86 -16.68 16.99
C LYS A 422 -1.77 -17.31 16.12
N ARG A 423 -2.10 -18.30 15.30
CA ARG A 423 -1.16 -18.99 14.40
C ARG A 423 -1.19 -18.46 12.96
N LEU A 424 -2.16 -17.61 12.61
CA LEU A 424 -2.32 -17.13 11.24
C LEU A 424 -1.11 -16.33 10.78
N TYR A 425 -0.63 -15.40 11.60
CA TYR A 425 0.53 -14.57 11.26
C TYR A 425 1.78 -15.41 10.99
N GLU A 426 2.10 -16.38 11.85
CA GLU A 426 3.26 -17.26 11.68
C GLU A 426 3.16 -18.11 10.41
N SER A 427 1.97 -18.67 10.14
CA SER A 427 1.72 -19.44 8.91
C SER A 427 1.75 -18.55 7.66
N MET A 428 1.27 -17.31 7.76
CA MET A 428 1.33 -16.31 6.69
C MET A 428 2.78 -15.96 6.36
N VAL A 429 3.63 -15.73 7.36
CA VAL A 429 5.06 -15.48 7.15
C VAL A 429 5.70 -16.66 6.41
N LYS A 430 5.42 -17.90 6.82
CA LYS A 430 5.92 -19.10 6.11
C LYS A 430 5.48 -19.16 4.65
N ILE A 431 4.22 -18.80 4.35
CA ILE A 431 3.72 -18.72 2.96
C ILE A 431 4.41 -17.59 2.19
N ALA A 432 4.58 -16.43 2.83
CA ALA A 432 5.14 -15.23 2.24
C ALA A 432 6.63 -15.37 1.91
N THR A 433 7.37 -16.19 2.65
CA THR A 433 8.81 -16.43 2.45
C THR A 433 9.12 -17.68 1.63
N SER A 434 8.10 -18.43 1.17
CA SER A 434 8.28 -19.67 0.41
C SER A 434 8.48 -19.47 -1.10
#